data_AF-A0A7W0Y8N7-F1
#
_entry.id   AF-A0A7W0Y8N7-F1
#
_cell.length_a   1.000
_cell.length_b   1.000
_cell.length_c   1.000
_cell.angle_alpha   90.00
_cell.angle_beta   90.00
_cell.angle_gamma   90.00
#
_symmetry.space_group_name_H-M   'P 1'
#
loop_
_entity.id
_entity.type
_entity.pdbx_description
1 polymer ?
#
loop_
_entity_poly.entity_id
_entity_poly.type
_entity_poly.pdbx_seq_one_letter_code
_entity_poly.pdbx_strand_id
1 'polypeptide(L)'
;MLAIGVHAGCAMDEAPAQPSWQVDVMPVLAANCVRCHGFPTNGLATFGIRFDAYDDTEVVGVRATSGEPPVASIVHGAAASAGKIAHLASRKGLLKLNEFWMPPGRQIGDYEYTVLRNWTGLVDGSGKAPRGPGRPDNAPPVLTLEELERTATTVTLAYELRDADRDLVVGSLRGPIGNLDAPVTIGVIGDLVTGRGTFTLDLTNIPPGSYDLVAQLDDGADIDGPDGFADFVEVAAGSLVVP
;
A
#
# COMPACT_ATOMS: atom_id res chain seq x y z
N MET A 1 54.75 -12.13 13.73
CA MET A 1 53.53 -12.59 13.01
C MET A 1 52.35 -12.17 13.88
N LEU A 2 51.74 -11.04 13.60
CA LEU A 2 50.69 -10.43 14.43
C LEU A 2 49.35 -10.63 13.70
N ALA A 3 48.48 -11.48 14.23
CA ALA A 3 47.13 -11.67 13.74
C ALA A 3 46.23 -10.61 14.39
N ILE A 4 45.82 -9.60 13.61
CA ILE A 4 44.79 -8.64 14.02
C ILE A 4 43.45 -9.21 13.56
N GLY A 5 42.70 -9.80 14.50
CA GLY A 5 41.34 -10.25 14.27
C GLY A 5 40.37 -9.08 14.43
N VAL A 6 39.89 -8.52 13.33
CA VAL A 6 38.80 -7.54 13.32
C VAL A 6 37.51 -8.31 13.63
N HIS A 7 37.05 -8.22 14.88
CA HIS A 7 35.69 -8.58 15.24
C HIS A 7 34.79 -7.42 14.79
N ALA A 8 34.27 -7.50 13.57
CA ALA A 8 33.12 -6.69 13.17
C ALA A 8 31.92 -7.18 13.99
N GLY A 9 31.79 -6.67 15.21
CA GLY A 9 30.57 -6.85 15.98
C GLY A 9 29.46 -6.15 15.23
N CYS A 10 28.44 -6.91 14.82
CA CYS A 10 27.18 -6.39 14.33
C CYS A 10 26.48 -5.64 15.48
N ALA A 11 26.98 -4.46 15.85
CA ALA A 11 26.16 -3.49 16.55
C ALA A 11 25.00 -3.21 15.62
N MET A 12 23.79 -3.62 16.02
CA MET A 12 22.61 -3.18 15.29
C MET A 12 22.62 -1.66 15.36
N ASP A 13 22.53 -1.01 14.20
CA ASP A 13 22.44 0.43 14.13
C ASP A 13 21.32 0.92 15.06
N GLU A 14 21.54 2.05 15.72
CA GLU A 14 20.50 2.67 16.53
C GLU A 14 19.36 3.09 15.62
N ALA A 15 18.11 2.87 16.06
CA ALA A 15 16.95 3.28 15.29
C ALA A 15 16.97 4.82 15.08
N PRO A 16 16.68 5.32 13.87
CA PRO A 16 16.75 6.74 13.59
C PRO A 16 15.79 7.54 14.48
N ALA A 17 16.23 8.72 14.91
CA ALA A 17 15.41 9.63 15.71
C ALA A 17 14.22 10.19 14.93
N GLN A 18 14.33 10.24 13.59
CA GLN A 18 13.30 10.70 12.66
C GLN A 18 13.21 9.69 11.51
N PRO A 19 12.56 8.54 11.73
CA PRO A 19 12.42 7.52 10.69
C PRO A 19 11.56 8.03 9.53
N SER A 20 11.93 7.66 8.32
CA SER A 20 11.11 7.84 7.13
C SER A 20 10.22 6.62 6.88
N TRP A 21 9.10 6.84 6.20
CA TRP A 21 8.19 5.81 5.76
C TRP A 21 8.91 4.79 4.88
N GLN A 22 9.51 5.24 3.78
CA GLN A 22 10.10 4.36 2.77
C GLN A 22 11.29 3.56 3.29
N VAL A 23 12.18 4.19 4.05
CA VAL A 23 13.46 3.56 4.46
C VAL A 23 13.30 2.71 5.70
N ASP A 24 12.52 3.18 6.67
CA ASP A 24 12.56 2.62 8.03
C ASP A 24 11.27 1.89 8.39
N VAL A 25 10.12 2.48 8.10
CA VAL A 25 8.82 1.98 8.60
C VAL A 25 8.24 0.90 7.70
N MET A 26 8.20 1.16 6.39
CA MET A 26 7.63 0.27 5.40
C MET A 26 8.28 -1.12 5.46
N PRO A 27 9.62 -1.29 5.57
CA PRO A 27 10.23 -2.62 5.74
C PRO A 27 9.80 -3.33 7.02
N VAL A 28 9.65 -2.60 8.13
CA VAL A 28 9.16 -3.15 9.41
C VAL A 28 7.73 -3.66 9.25
N LEU A 29 6.84 -2.87 8.63
CA LEU A 29 5.45 -3.27 8.40
C LEU A 29 5.33 -4.39 7.36
N ALA A 30 6.14 -4.37 6.30
CA ALA A 30 6.20 -5.44 5.30
C ALA A 30 6.54 -6.79 5.93
N ALA A 31 7.54 -6.81 6.82
CA ALA A 31 8.02 -8.03 7.47
C ALA A 31 7.05 -8.58 8.53
N ASN A 32 6.21 -7.74 9.13
CA ASN A 32 5.45 -8.09 10.33
C ASN A 32 3.92 -8.00 10.18
N CYS A 33 3.41 -7.14 9.29
CA CYS A 33 2.02 -6.69 9.34
C CYS A 33 1.28 -6.82 8.00
N VAL A 34 1.96 -6.52 6.88
CA VAL A 34 1.37 -6.49 5.53
C VAL A 34 0.77 -7.83 5.11
N ARG A 35 1.29 -8.96 5.57
CA ARG A 35 0.70 -10.27 5.24
C ARG A 35 -0.78 -10.40 5.63
N CYS A 36 -1.17 -9.76 6.73
CA CYS A 36 -2.54 -9.80 7.23
C CYS A 36 -3.30 -8.51 6.91
N HIS A 37 -2.59 -7.39 6.94
CA HIS A 37 -3.13 -6.05 6.75
C HIS A 37 -2.69 -5.42 5.41
N GLY A 38 -2.42 -6.22 4.39
CA GLY A 38 -2.23 -5.72 3.02
C GLY A 38 -3.57 -5.60 2.30
N PHE A 39 -3.52 -5.31 1.00
CA PHE A 39 -4.69 -5.46 0.14
C PHE A 39 -4.56 -6.66 -0.82
N PRO A 40 -5.60 -7.50 -0.96
CA PRO A 40 -6.81 -7.52 -0.12
C PRO A 40 -6.48 -7.93 1.32
N THR A 41 -7.21 -7.37 2.28
CA THR A 41 -7.03 -7.72 3.69
C THR A 41 -7.34 -9.19 3.89
N ASN A 42 -6.45 -9.90 4.59
CA ASN A 42 -6.72 -11.28 4.97
C ASN A 42 -7.92 -11.31 5.92
N GLY A 43 -8.91 -12.18 5.70
CA GLY A 43 -10.14 -12.23 6.50
C GLY A 43 -9.96 -12.50 8.01
N LEU A 44 -8.73 -12.74 8.48
CA LEU A 44 -8.37 -12.82 9.89
C LEU A 44 -7.99 -11.47 10.53
N ALA A 45 -7.72 -10.45 9.72
CA ALA A 45 -7.35 -9.11 10.18
C ALA A 45 -8.58 -8.19 10.29
N THR A 46 -8.46 -7.13 11.11
CA THR A 46 -9.48 -6.09 11.17
C THR A 46 -9.58 -5.37 9.82
N PHE A 47 -10.80 -5.28 9.30
CA PHE A 47 -11.10 -4.55 8.06
C PHE A 47 -10.87 -3.04 8.20
N GLY A 48 -10.62 -2.37 7.08
CA GLY A 48 -10.56 -0.91 6.99
C GLY A 48 -9.21 -0.29 7.34
N ILE A 49 -8.17 -1.11 7.53
CA ILE A 49 -6.79 -0.64 7.71
C ILE A 49 -5.89 -1.47 6.81
N ARG A 50 -4.99 -0.80 6.10
CA ARG A 50 -3.91 -1.42 5.36
C ARG A 50 -2.55 -0.83 5.74
N PHE A 51 -1.52 -1.67 5.81
CA PHE A 51 -0.16 -1.31 6.25
C PHE A 51 0.88 -1.40 5.13
N ASP A 52 0.44 -1.72 3.92
CA ASP A 52 1.21 -1.63 2.68
C ASP A 52 1.07 -0.25 2.00
N ALA A 53 0.22 0.63 2.52
CA ALA A 53 0.05 2.01 2.07
C ALA A 53 0.34 2.99 3.21
N TYR A 54 0.97 4.13 2.91
CA TYR A 54 1.14 5.21 3.88
C TYR A 54 -0.18 5.94 4.12
N ASP A 55 -0.82 6.41 3.04
CA ASP A 55 -2.07 7.16 3.04
C ASP A 55 -3.32 6.27 2.92
N ASP A 56 -4.47 6.90 3.16
CA ASP A 56 -5.78 6.32 2.93
C ASP A 56 -5.98 6.04 1.44
N THR A 57 -6.40 4.82 1.11
CA THR A 57 -6.65 4.41 -0.27
C THR A 57 -8.14 4.25 -0.54
N GLU A 58 -8.60 4.82 -1.64
CA GLU A 58 -9.91 4.51 -2.21
C GLU A 58 -9.84 3.14 -2.89
N VAL A 59 -10.62 2.17 -2.42
CA VAL A 59 -10.65 0.81 -2.95
C VAL A 59 -12.02 0.45 -3.51
N VAL A 60 -12.03 -0.38 -4.54
CA VAL A 60 -13.27 -0.79 -5.22
C VAL A 60 -13.87 -2.00 -4.52
N GLY A 61 -15.15 -1.91 -4.14
CA GLY A 61 -15.96 -3.11 -3.90
C GLY A 61 -15.80 -3.82 -2.55
N VAL A 62 -15.35 -3.15 -1.48
CA VAL A 62 -15.20 -3.80 -0.16
C VAL A 62 -16.53 -4.26 0.45
N ARG A 63 -17.69 -3.77 -0.02
CA ARG A 63 -19.00 -4.30 0.35
C ARG A 63 -20.09 -3.86 -0.64
N ALA A 64 -20.28 -4.61 -1.71
CA ALA A 64 -21.58 -4.63 -2.37
C ALA A 64 -22.40 -5.76 -1.72
N THR A 65 -23.32 -5.41 -0.81
CA THR A 65 -24.46 -6.31 -0.59
C THR A 65 -25.19 -6.47 -1.92
N SER A 66 -25.57 -7.69 -2.27
CA SER A 66 -26.03 -8.06 -3.62
C SER A 66 -27.06 -7.07 -4.18
N GLY A 67 -26.70 -6.38 -5.27
CA GLY A 67 -27.60 -5.50 -6.04
C GLY A 67 -27.29 -3.99 -5.98
N GLU A 68 -26.38 -3.54 -5.12
CA GLU A 68 -25.93 -2.14 -5.11
C GLU A 68 -24.65 -1.97 -5.95
N PRO A 69 -24.49 -0.83 -6.66
CA PRO A 69 -23.25 -0.53 -7.36
C PRO A 69 -22.09 -0.50 -6.36
N PRO A 70 -20.87 -0.90 -6.77
CA PRO A 70 -19.70 -0.85 -5.91
C PRO A 70 -19.50 0.60 -5.43
N VAL A 71 -19.63 0.81 -4.13
CA VAL A 71 -19.29 2.09 -3.51
C VAL A 71 -17.81 2.04 -3.15
N ALA A 72 -17.06 3.02 -3.64
CA ALA A 72 -15.70 3.25 -3.23
C ALA A 72 -15.64 3.35 -1.70
N SER A 73 -14.78 2.52 -1.09
CA SER A 73 -14.57 2.53 0.35
C SER A 73 -13.19 3.09 0.65
N ILE A 74 -13.09 3.90 1.70
CA ILE A 74 -11.80 4.37 2.19
C ILE A 74 -11.23 3.29 3.10
N VAL A 75 -10.03 2.81 2.80
CA VAL A 75 -9.23 1.95 3.68
C VAL A 75 -8.10 2.79 4.25
N HIS A 76 -8.00 2.85 5.57
CA HIS A 76 -7.03 3.72 6.22
C HIS A 76 -5.60 3.21 6.06
N GLY A 77 -4.69 4.12 5.72
CA GLY A 77 -3.27 3.82 5.61
C GLY A 77 -2.57 3.65 6.95
N ALA A 78 -1.27 3.39 6.88
CA ALA A 78 -0.42 3.25 8.05
C ALA A 78 -0.33 4.55 8.86
N ALA A 79 -0.26 5.71 8.20
CA ALA A 79 -0.14 7.01 8.88
C ALA A 79 -1.37 7.31 9.74
N ALA A 80 -2.58 7.09 9.22
CA ALA A 80 -3.84 7.23 9.96
C ALA A 80 -3.96 6.24 11.14
N SER A 81 -3.23 5.12 11.08
CA SER A 81 -3.23 4.06 12.11
C SER A 81 -1.98 4.06 13.00
N ALA A 82 -1.08 5.02 12.83
CA ALA A 82 0.21 5.15 13.49
C ALA A 82 0.16 4.91 15.01
N GLY A 83 -0.69 5.64 15.73
CA GLY A 83 -0.83 5.50 17.18
C GLY A 83 -1.29 4.10 17.62
N LYS A 84 -2.15 3.43 16.83
CA LYS A 84 -2.58 2.05 17.09
C LYS A 84 -1.44 1.06 16.88
N ILE A 85 -0.65 1.25 15.81
CA ILE A 85 0.53 0.42 15.52
C ILE A 85 1.51 0.46 16.69
N ALA A 86 1.91 1.64 17.14
CA ALA A 86 2.85 1.77 18.25
C ALA A 86 2.29 1.22 19.58
N HIS A 87 1.00 1.46 19.86
CA HIS A 87 0.36 0.89 21.05
C HIS A 87 0.42 -0.64 21.04
N LEU A 88 0.08 -1.27 19.91
CA LEU A 88 0.11 -2.73 19.77
C LEU A 88 1.55 -3.27 19.83
N ALA A 89 2.51 -2.60 19.19
CA ALA A 89 3.92 -2.99 19.21
C ALA A 89 4.54 -2.87 20.61
N SER A 90 4.04 -1.97 21.47
CA SER A 90 4.54 -1.78 22.84
C SER A 90 4.11 -2.86 23.83
N ARG A 91 3.13 -3.72 23.50
CA ARG A 91 2.58 -4.77 24.39
C ARG A 91 3.51 -5.97 24.58
N LYS A 92 4.81 -5.73 24.76
CA LYS A 92 5.78 -6.76 25.16
C LYS A 92 5.28 -7.48 26.41
N GLY A 93 4.87 -8.74 26.27
CA GLY A 93 4.47 -9.60 27.40
C GLY A 93 3.10 -9.33 28.03
N LEU A 94 2.25 -8.47 27.44
CA LEU A 94 0.91 -8.13 27.99
C LEU A 94 -0.26 -8.75 27.23
N LEU A 95 -0.01 -9.59 26.22
CA LEU A 95 -1.07 -10.33 25.55
C LEU A 95 -1.68 -11.32 26.56
N LYS A 96 -2.90 -11.01 27.02
CA LYS A 96 -3.72 -11.94 27.79
C LYS A 96 -3.88 -13.23 26.97
N LEU A 97 -4.06 -14.38 27.63
CA LEU A 97 -4.22 -15.73 27.03
C LEU A 97 -5.27 -15.86 25.89
N ASN A 98 -6.00 -14.79 25.56
CA ASN A 98 -7.11 -14.74 24.61
C ASN A 98 -6.92 -13.68 23.51
N GLU A 99 -5.83 -12.90 23.51
CA GLU A 99 -5.54 -11.99 22.41
C GLU A 99 -4.90 -12.80 21.27
N PHE A 100 -5.58 -12.85 20.13
CA PHE A 100 -5.12 -13.53 18.93
C PHE A 100 -3.67 -13.12 18.64
N TRP A 101 -2.77 -14.10 18.59
CA TRP A 101 -1.39 -13.92 18.14
C TRP A 101 -1.44 -13.36 16.72
N MET A 102 -0.98 -12.13 16.51
CA MET A 102 -0.80 -11.58 15.17
C MET A 102 0.34 -12.35 14.49
N PRO A 103 0.09 -13.03 13.35
CA PRO A 103 1.16 -13.62 12.54
C PRO A 103 2.18 -12.53 12.14
N PRO A 104 3.47 -12.87 11.95
CA PRO A 104 4.05 -14.21 11.95
C PRO A 104 4.31 -14.79 13.35
N GLY A 105 3.78 -14.20 14.42
CA GLY A 105 3.93 -14.73 15.77
C GLY A 105 5.31 -14.50 16.37
N ARG A 106 6.26 -13.94 15.62
CA ARG A 106 7.46 -13.38 16.22
C ARG A 106 7.10 -12.07 16.90
N GLN A 107 7.72 -11.84 18.04
CA GLN A 107 7.66 -10.54 18.69
C GLN A 107 8.47 -9.54 17.85
N ILE A 108 7.91 -8.33 17.65
CA ILE A 108 8.64 -7.20 17.09
C ILE A 108 9.85 -6.91 17.99
N GLY A 109 11.03 -6.83 17.40
CA GLY A 109 12.28 -6.57 18.11
C GLY A 109 12.38 -5.15 18.64
N ASP A 110 13.36 -4.91 19.52
CA ASP A 110 13.58 -3.60 20.15
C ASP A 110 13.85 -2.49 19.12
N TYR A 111 14.63 -2.82 18.09
CA TYR A 111 14.92 -1.91 16.98
C TYR A 111 13.64 -1.53 16.22
N GLU A 112 12.90 -2.53 15.72
CA GLU A 112 11.66 -2.35 14.96
C GLU A 112 10.60 -1.58 15.76
N TYR A 113 10.46 -1.89 17.06
CA TYR A 113 9.58 -1.16 17.96
C TYR A 113 10.02 0.30 18.11
N THR A 114 11.33 0.56 18.24
CA THR A 114 11.85 1.91 18.39
C THR A 114 11.63 2.73 17.12
N VAL A 115 11.81 2.14 15.94
CA VAL A 115 11.45 2.76 14.64
C VAL A 115 9.99 3.19 14.64
N LEU A 116 9.06 2.26 14.91
CA LEU A 116 7.62 2.59 14.91
C LEU A 116 7.28 3.64 15.98
N ARG A 117 7.88 3.56 17.16
CA ARG A 117 7.63 4.54 18.24
C ARG A 117 8.15 5.93 17.88
N ASN A 118 9.34 6.03 17.29
CA ASN A 118 9.92 7.31 16.87
C ASN A 118 9.11 7.91 15.72
N TRP A 119 8.74 7.08 14.73
CA TRP A 119 7.97 7.51 13.56
C TRP A 119 6.60 8.07 13.92
N THR A 120 5.89 7.43 14.85
CA THR A 120 4.53 7.83 15.25
C THR A 120 4.46 9.17 16.02
N GLY A 121 5.59 9.85 16.24
CA GLY A 121 5.64 11.10 16.98
C GLY A 121 5.33 10.93 18.46
N LEU A 122 5.43 9.71 19.01
CA LEU A 122 5.21 9.46 20.43
C LEU A 122 6.39 9.94 21.29
N VAL A 123 7.59 10.00 20.72
CA VAL A 123 8.79 10.46 21.43
C VAL A 123 8.84 11.98 21.56
N ASP A 124 8.41 12.70 20.53
CA ASP A 124 8.37 14.17 20.52
C ASP A 124 7.00 14.75 20.91
N GLY A 125 5.99 13.89 21.09
CA GLY A 125 4.63 14.26 21.47
C GLY A 125 3.80 14.87 20.33
N SER A 126 4.30 14.87 19.10
CA SER A 126 3.57 15.39 17.94
C SER A 126 2.37 14.51 17.57
N GLY A 127 2.46 13.19 17.82
CA GLY A 127 1.49 12.21 17.35
C GLY A 127 1.35 12.18 15.82
N LYS A 128 2.34 12.72 15.09
CA LYS A 128 2.38 12.76 13.64
C LYS A 128 3.30 11.67 13.14
N ALA A 129 2.91 11.03 12.04
CA ALA A 129 3.66 9.98 11.39
C ALA A 129 4.11 10.47 10.00
N PRO A 130 5.17 11.28 9.91
CA PRO A 130 5.57 11.90 8.65
C PRO A 130 6.06 10.86 7.65
N ARG A 131 5.86 11.11 6.35
CA ARG A 131 6.44 10.29 5.28
C ARG A 131 7.97 10.39 5.31
N GLY A 132 8.52 11.58 5.54
CA GLY A 132 9.97 11.80 5.57
C GLY A 132 10.60 11.63 4.19
N PRO A 133 11.92 11.85 4.06
CA PRO A 133 12.58 11.77 2.77
C PRO A 133 12.55 10.34 2.22
N GLY A 134 12.31 10.21 0.90
CA GLY A 134 12.51 8.96 0.18
C GLY A 134 13.98 8.56 0.10
N ARG A 135 14.25 7.36 -0.41
CA ARG A 135 15.62 6.87 -0.63
C ARG A 135 16.32 7.68 -1.72
N PRO A 136 17.63 8.00 -1.57
CA PRO A 136 18.38 8.69 -2.61
C PRO A 136 18.45 7.93 -3.95
N ASP A 137 18.30 6.61 -3.90
CA ASP A 137 18.33 5.69 -5.04
C ASP A 137 16.93 5.16 -5.42
N ASN A 138 15.85 5.83 -4.99
CA ASN A 138 14.48 5.47 -5.35
C ASN A 138 14.29 5.41 -6.88
N ALA A 139 13.71 4.33 -7.37
CA ALA A 139 13.37 4.18 -8.79
C ALA A 139 11.84 4.17 -8.95
N PRO A 140 11.29 4.80 -9.99
CA PRO A 140 9.84 4.77 -10.19
C PRO A 140 9.35 3.35 -10.51
N PRO A 141 8.16 2.97 -10.01
CA PRO A 141 7.59 1.66 -10.28
C PRO A 141 7.12 1.52 -11.73
N VAL A 142 7.11 0.27 -12.22
CA VAL A 142 6.70 -0.09 -13.58
C VAL A 142 5.48 -0.99 -13.55
N LEU A 143 4.44 -0.59 -14.27
CA LEU A 143 3.22 -1.37 -14.48
C LEU A 143 3.18 -1.92 -15.91
N THR A 144 2.87 -3.20 -16.04
CA THR A 144 2.46 -3.81 -17.32
C THR A 144 1.05 -4.36 -17.20
N LEU A 145 0.20 -4.10 -18.19
CA LEU A 145 -1.15 -4.66 -18.31
C LEU A 145 -1.24 -5.59 -19.52
N GLU A 146 -1.97 -6.68 -19.35
CA GLU A 146 -2.28 -7.65 -20.40
C GLU A 146 -3.78 -7.98 -20.36
N GLU A 147 -4.45 -7.90 -21.50
CA GLU A 147 -5.83 -8.38 -21.64
C GLU A 147 -5.83 -9.91 -21.73
N LEU A 148 -6.46 -10.57 -20.77
CA LEU A 148 -6.54 -12.04 -20.74
C LEU A 148 -7.79 -12.56 -21.46
N GLU A 149 -8.93 -11.91 -21.24
CA GLU A 149 -10.22 -12.35 -21.74
C GLU A 149 -11.14 -11.14 -21.98
N ARG A 150 -11.95 -11.23 -23.03
CA ARG A 150 -12.97 -10.23 -23.35
C ARG A 150 -14.26 -10.90 -23.78
N THR A 151 -15.37 -10.41 -23.24
CA THR A 151 -16.73 -10.71 -23.69
C THR A 151 -17.38 -9.43 -24.23
N ALA A 152 -18.68 -9.50 -24.56
CA ALA A 152 -19.43 -8.32 -24.97
C ALA A 152 -19.57 -7.27 -23.84
N THR A 153 -19.52 -7.70 -22.58
CA THR A 153 -19.79 -6.82 -21.43
C THR A 153 -18.71 -6.85 -20.37
N THR A 154 -17.65 -7.65 -20.53
CA THR A 154 -16.56 -7.72 -19.55
C THR A 154 -15.19 -7.79 -20.22
N VAL A 155 -14.19 -7.27 -19.52
CA VAL A 155 -12.78 -7.46 -19.86
C VAL A 155 -12.00 -7.85 -18.60
N THR A 156 -11.18 -8.89 -18.69
CA THR A 156 -10.29 -9.30 -17.62
C THR A 156 -8.87 -8.88 -17.96
N LEU A 157 -8.28 -8.07 -17.08
CA LEU A 157 -6.90 -7.59 -17.20
C LEU A 157 -6.02 -8.31 -16.19
N ALA A 158 -4.89 -8.82 -16.65
CA ALA A 158 -3.76 -9.14 -15.80
C ALA A 158 -2.84 -7.93 -15.66
N TYR A 159 -2.21 -7.82 -14.50
CA TYR A 159 -1.17 -6.84 -14.28
C TYR A 159 0.08 -7.46 -13.66
N GLU A 160 1.21 -6.83 -13.92
CA GLU A 160 2.43 -7.01 -13.16
C GLU A 160 2.96 -5.63 -12.77
N LEU A 161 3.10 -5.41 -11.46
CA LEU A 161 3.62 -4.20 -10.85
C LEU A 161 4.98 -4.52 -10.22
N ARG A 162 6.02 -3.85 -10.69
CA ARG A 162 7.40 -4.08 -10.28
C ARG A 162 8.02 -2.78 -9.80
N ASP A 163 8.90 -2.94 -8.82
CA ASP A 163 9.75 -1.90 -8.32
C ASP A 163 11.21 -2.37 -8.37
N ALA A 164 12.12 -1.50 -8.82
CA ALA A 164 13.50 -1.91 -9.10
C ALA A 164 14.32 -2.09 -7.81
N ASP A 165 14.03 -1.26 -6.81
CA ASP A 165 14.60 -1.23 -5.46
C ASP A 165 13.78 -2.03 -4.44
N ARG A 166 12.70 -2.67 -4.90
CA ARG A 166 11.89 -3.69 -4.20
C ARG A 166 11.06 -3.12 -3.05
N ASP A 167 10.63 -1.89 -3.21
CA ASP A 167 9.68 -1.26 -2.32
C ASP A 167 8.27 -1.81 -2.53
N LEU A 168 7.44 -1.64 -1.49
CA LEU A 168 6.03 -1.96 -1.61
C LEU A 168 5.38 -0.83 -2.38
N VAL A 169 4.97 -1.14 -3.59
CA VAL A 169 4.12 -0.29 -4.41
C VAL A 169 2.66 -0.69 -4.22
N VAL A 170 1.84 0.30 -3.97
CA VAL A 170 0.37 0.21 -3.96
C VAL A 170 -0.20 1.28 -4.89
N GLY A 171 -1.44 1.11 -5.33
CA GLY A 171 -2.04 2.11 -6.18
C GLY A 171 -3.42 1.74 -6.69
N SER A 172 -3.88 2.52 -7.64
CA SER A 172 -5.15 2.30 -8.32
C SER A 172 -4.97 2.41 -9.83
N LEU A 173 -5.64 1.52 -10.57
CA LEU A 173 -5.88 1.72 -11.99
C LEU A 173 -7.14 2.58 -12.16
N ARG A 174 -7.02 3.63 -12.95
CA ARG A 174 -8.11 4.54 -13.29
C ARG A 174 -8.51 4.37 -14.74
N GLY A 175 -9.80 4.42 -14.99
CA GLY A 175 -10.40 4.21 -16.30
C GLY A 175 -11.87 4.66 -16.32
N PRO A 176 -12.60 4.35 -17.40
CA PRO A 176 -13.97 4.80 -17.55
C PRO A 176 -14.88 4.13 -16.51
N ILE A 177 -15.59 4.96 -15.76
CA ILE A 177 -16.73 4.57 -14.93
C ILE A 177 -17.95 5.31 -15.49
N GLY A 178 -19.10 4.64 -15.52
CA GLY A 178 -20.23 5.19 -16.25
C GLY A 178 -21.55 4.52 -15.95
N ASN A 179 -22.59 5.31 -16.20
CA ASN A 179 -23.95 4.85 -16.41
C ASN A 179 -24.31 5.23 -17.86
N LEU A 180 -25.12 4.43 -18.55
CA LEU A 180 -25.52 4.67 -19.95
C LEU A 180 -26.16 6.06 -20.16
N ASP A 181 -26.78 6.60 -19.11
CA ASP A 181 -27.51 7.87 -19.15
C ASP A 181 -26.69 9.08 -18.65
N ALA A 182 -25.42 8.90 -18.28
CA ALA A 182 -24.56 9.96 -17.74
C ALA A 182 -23.25 10.09 -18.55
N PRO A 183 -22.62 11.27 -18.57
CA PRO A 183 -21.27 11.40 -19.10
C PRO A 183 -20.32 10.41 -18.41
N VAL A 184 -19.50 9.73 -19.20
CA VAL A 184 -18.43 8.85 -18.67
C VAL A 184 -17.47 9.71 -17.84
N THR A 185 -17.17 9.25 -16.63
CA THR A 185 -16.15 9.86 -15.78
C THR A 185 -14.96 8.92 -15.63
N ILE A 186 -13.80 9.45 -15.20
CA ILE A 186 -12.61 8.65 -14.94
C ILE A 186 -12.51 8.41 -13.43
N GLY A 187 -12.50 7.14 -13.03
CA GLY A 187 -12.50 6.72 -11.63
C GLY A 187 -11.68 5.46 -11.42
N VAL A 188 -11.58 5.00 -10.17
CA VAL A 188 -10.86 3.77 -9.84
C VAL A 188 -11.63 2.56 -10.37
N ILE A 189 -10.95 1.75 -11.17
CA ILE A 189 -11.49 0.53 -11.79
C ILE A 189 -10.79 -0.75 -11.30
N GLY A 190 -9.68 -0.61 -10.58
CA GLY A 190 -8.99 -1.74 -9.97
C GLY A 190 -7.92 -1.29 -8.99
N ASP A 191 -7.70 -2.09 -7.95
CA ASP A 191 -6.64 -1.88 -6.97
C ASP A 191 -5.35 -2.58 -7.42
N LEU A 192 -4.22 -1.91 -7.24
CA LEU A 192 -2.89 -2.41 -7.61
C LEU A 192 -2.04 -2.59 -6.35
N VAL A 193 -1.35 -3.73 -6.28
CA VAL A 193 -0.33 -4.02 -5.27
C VAL A 193 0.87 -4.68 -5.94
N THR A 194 2.04 -4.57 -5.32
CA THR A 194 3.29 -5.15 -5.85
C THR A 194 3.13 -6.63 -6.20
N GLY A 195 3.67 -7.02 -7.36
CA GLY A 195 3.62 -8.39 -7.85
C GLY A 195 2.67 -8.55 -9.03
N ARG A 196 1.88 -9.61 -9.05
CA ARG A 196 0.97 -9.95 -10.16
C ARG A 196 -0.44 -10.09 -9.64
N GLY A 197 -1.40 -9.67 -10.45
CA GLY A 197 -2.81 -9.83 -10.14
C GLY A 197 -3.69 -9.76 -11.38
N THR A 198 -4.98 -9.92 -11.15
CA THR A 198 -6.02 -9.82 -12.18
C THR A 198 -7.24 -9.13 -11.61
N PHE A 199 -7.97 -8.39 -12.44
CA PHE A 199 -9.32 -7.93 -12.12
C PHE A 199 -10.17 -7.89 -13.39
N THR A 200 -11.50 -7.96 -13.21
CA THR A 200 -12.48 -7.97 -14.30
C THR A 200 -13.29 -6.69 -14.23
N LEU A 201 -13.35 -5.97 -15.35
CA LEU A 201 -14.14 -4.77 -15.53
C LEU A 201 -15.49 -5.15 -16.14
N ASP A 202 -16.56 -4.56 -15.61
CA ASP A 202 -17.89 -4.59 -16.22
C ASP A 202 -18.06 -3.36 -17.13
N LEU A 203 -18.29 -3.62 -18.41
CA LEU A 203 -18.45 -2.64 -19.47
C LEU A 203 -19.92 -2.39 -19.83
N THR A 204 -20.87 -3.08 -19.18
CA THR A 204 -22.31 -3.04 -19.54
C THR A 204 -22.86 -1.61 -19.61
N ASN A 205 -22.37 -0.72 -18.76
CA ASN A 205 -22.84 0.65 -18.66
C ASN A 205 -21.85 1.70 -19.18
N ILE A 206 -20.81 1.25 -19.88
CA ILE A 206 -19.82 2.13 -20.49
C ILE A 206 -20.18 2.30 -21.97
N PRO A 207 -20.41 3.53 -22.45
CA PRO A 207 -20.64 3.79 -23.87
C PRO A 207 -19.49 3.29 -24.75
N PRO A 208 -19.76 2.89 -26.01
CA PRO A 208 -18.72 2.53 -26.97
C PRO A 208 -17.70 3.66 -27.17
N GLY A 209 -16.42 3.33 -27.22
CA GLY A 209 -15.35 4.32 -27.29
C GLY A 209 -13.96 3.77 -26.96
N SER A 210 -12.95 4.64 -27.02
CA SER A 210 -11.60 4.36 -26.56
C SER A 210 -11.28 5.27 -25.37
N TYR A 211 -10.80 4.67 -24.30
CA TYR A 211 -10.55 5.34 -23.02
C TYR A 211 -9.12 5.09 -22.57
N ASP A 212 -8.42 6.14 -22.18
CA ASP A 212 -7.09 6.00 -21.60
C ASP A 212 -7.17 5.36 -20.20
N LEU A 213 -6.20 4.50 -19.92
CA LEU A 213 -5.99 3.91 -18.61
C LEU A 213 -4.76 4.54 -17.98
N VAL A 214 -4.90 5.02 -16.75
CA VAL A 214 -3.82 5.66 -15.98
C VAL A 214 -3.74 4.98 -14.62
N ALA A 215 -2.54 4.58 -14.20
CA ALA A 215 -2.30 4.08 -12.86
C ALA A 215 -1.75 5.21 -11.98
N GLN A 216 -2.26 5.31 -10.75
CA GLN A 216 -1.68 6.14 -9.69
C GLN A 216 -0.98 5.21 -8.71
N LEU A 217 0.34 5.29 -8.62
CA LEU A 217 1.19 4.36 -7.88
C LEU A 217 1.98 5.10 -6.80
N ASP A 218 2.00 4.55 -5.59
CA ASP A 218 2.77 5.02 -4.43
C ASP A 218 3.75 3.91 -4.02
N ASP A 219 5.05 4.18 -4.11
CA ASP A 219 6.17 3.31 -3.74
C ASP A 219 6.73 3.65 -2.33
N GLY A 220 6.10 4.59 -1.62
CA GLY A 220 6.53 5.09 -0.34
C GLY A 220 7.45 6.32 -0.41
N ALA A 221 7.94 6.71 -1.58
CA ALA A 221 8.74 7.93 -1.70
C ALA A 221 7.88 9.18 -1.48
N ASP A 222 8.49 10.19 -0.87
CA ASP A 222 7.98 11.56 -0.84
C ASP A 222 8.53 12.27 -2.09
N ILE A 223 7.67 12.47 -3.09
CA ILE A 223 8.08 12.90 -4.44
C ILE A 223 7.98 14.42 -4.60
N ASP A 224 7.03 15.05 -3.92
CA ASP A 224 6.77 16.49 -3.98
C ASP A 224 7.20 17.26 -2.72
N GLY A 225 7.79 16.56 -1.74
CA GLY A 225 8.35 17.10 -0.51
C GLY A 225 7.34 17.11 0.64
N PRO A 226 7.77 17.50 1.86
CA PRO A 226 6.95 17.37 3.07
C PRO A 226 5.69 18.23 3.11
N ASP A 227 5.59 19.23 2.22
CA ASP A 227 4.42 20.10 2.05
C ASP A 227 3.53 19.69 0.86
N GLY A 228 3.97 18.66 0.12
CA GLY A 228 3.27 18.03 -0.97
C GLY A 228 2.04 17.25 -0.54
N PHE A 229 1.14 17.03 -1.48
CA PHE A 229 -0.09 16.25 -1.26
C PHE A 229 -0.20 15.06 -2.22
N ALA A 230 0.69 14.97 -3.20
CA ALA A 230 0.64 13.96 -4.24
C ALA A 230 1.88 13.07 -4.15
N ASP A 231 1.85 12.13 -3.21
CA ASP A 231 2.88 11.10 -3.05
C ASP A 231 2.68 9.90 -3.99
N PHE A 232 2.22 10.16 -5.22
CA PHE A 232 2.03 9.13 -6.24
C PHE A 232 2.59 9.56 -7.58
N VAL A 233 3.02 8.57 -8.37
CA VAL A 233 3.34 8.73 -9.78
C VAL A 233 2.16 8.31 -10.65
N GLU A 234 1.89 9.09 -11.68
CA GLU A 234 0.95 8.70 -12.73
C GLU A 234 1.68 7.94 -13.85
N VAL A 235 1.25 6.72 -14.12
CA VAL A 235 1.81 5.85 -15.16
C VAL A 235 0.74 5.56 -16.21
N ALA A 236 1.04 5.85 -17.47
CA ALA A 236 0.19 5.45 -18.58
C ALA A 236 0.11 3.91 -18.63
N ALA A 237 -1.09 3.37 -18.47
CA ALA A 237 -1.32 1.93 -18.35
C ALA A 237 -1.87 1.30 -19.63
N GLY A 238 -2.26 2.10 -20.61
CA GLY A 238 -2.74 1.67 -21.92
C GLY A 238 -4.06 2.33 -22.29
N SER A 239 -4.84 1.67 -23.14
CA SER A 239 -6.17 2.12 -23.56
C SER A 239 -7.16 0.98 -23.52
N LEU A 240 -8.38 1.23 -23.04
CA LEU A 240 -9.51 0.32 -23.09
C LEU A 240 -10.43 0.68 -24.25
N VAL A 241 -10.68 -0.27 -25.14
CA VAL A 241 -11.71 -0.14 -26.19
C VAL A 241 -12.99 -0.81 -25.72
N VAL A 242 -14.09 -0.07 -25.75
CA VAL A 242 -15.45 -0.55 -25.49
C VAL A 242 -16.17 -0.64 -26.85
N PRO A 243 -16.63 -1.84 -27.24
CA PRO A 243 -17.21 -2.08 -28.57
C PRO A 243 -18.60 -1.46 -28.75
#